data_AF-B4E3J1-F1
#
_entry.id   AF-B4E3J1-F1
#
_cell.length_a   1.000
_cell.length_b   1.000
_cell.length_c   1.000
_cell.angle_alpha   90.00
_cell.angle_beta   90.00
_cell.angle_gamma   90.00
#
_symmetry.space_group_name_H-M   'P 1'
#
loop_
_entity.id
_entity.type
_entity.pdbx_description
1 polymer ?
#
loop_
_entity_poly.entity_id
_entity_poly.type
_entity_poly.pdbx_seq_one_letter_code
_entity_poly.pdbx_strand_id
1 'polypeptide(L)'
;MEPAAALHFSLPASLLLLLLLLLLSLCALVSGLGSKPLIEIKAQEDGSIWLECISGGWYPEPLTVWRDPYGEVVPALKEVSIADADGLFMVTTAVIIRDKYVRNVSCSVNNTLLGQEKETVIFIPESFMPSASPWMVALAVILTASPWMVSMTVILAVFIIFMAVSICCIKKLQREKKILSGEKKVEQEEKEIARKEFVKKVWKNRKKFKKKS
;
A
#
# COMPACT_ATOMS: atom_id res chain seq x y z
N MET A 1 -82.97 30.60 -3.39
CA MET A 1 -81.75 31.34 -3.75
C MET A 1 -81.36 32.14 -2.52
N GLU A 2 -80.57 31.55 -1.63
CA GLU A 2 -80.11 32.15 -0.38
C GLU A 2 -78.57 32.06 -0.39
N PRO A 3 -77.83 33.16 -0.19
CA PRO A 3 -76.40 33.17 -0.44
C PRO A 3 -75.59 32.73 0.79
N ALA A 4 -74.46 32.10 0.47
CA ALA A 4 -73.51 31.46 1.37
C ALA A 4 -72.95 32.41 2.44
N ALA A 5 -72.93 31.92 3.68
CA ALA A 5 -72.20 32.51 4.78
C ALA A 5 -70.68 32.40 4.52
N ALA A 6 -70.02 33.53 4.29
CA ALA A 6 -68.57 33.63 4.27
C ALA A 6 -68.05 33.81 5.72
N LEU A 7 -67.43 32.77 6.27
CA LEU A 7 -66.76 32.82 7.57
C LEU A 7 -65.41 33.53 7.43
N HIS A 8 -65.38 34.84 7.65
CA HIS A 8 -64.13 35.59 7.75
C HIS A 8 -63.62 35.53 9.20
N PHE A 9 -62.86 34.48 9.53
CA PHE A 9 -62.13 34.36 10.80
C PHE A 9 -61.02 35.42 10.84
N SER A 10 -61.35 36.62 11.31
CA SER A 10 -60.36 37.66 11.62
C SER A 10 -59.65 37.25 12.91
N LEU A 11 -58.44 36.70 12.79
CA LEU A 11 -57.53 36.69 13.93
C LEU A 11 -57.24 38.17 14.29
N PRO A 12 -57.51 38.60 15.53
CA PRO A 12 -57.29 39.99 15.92
C PRO A 12 -55.81 40.35 15.72
N ALA A 13 -55.52 41.58 15.27
CA ALA A 13 -54.16 42.04 15.01
C ALA A 13 -53.20 41.83 16.20
N SER A 14 -53.73 41.80 17.42
CA SER A 14 -53.00 41.44 18.64
C SER A 14 -52.48 40.00 18.63
N LEU A 15 -53.25 39.04 18.12
CA LEU A 15 -52.83 37.65 18.01
C LEU A 15 -51.79 37.45 16.91
N LEU A 16 -51.89 38.21 15.80
CA LEU A 16 -50.84 38.26 14.77
C LEU A 16 -49.53 38.84 15.31
N LEU A 17 -49.60 39.91 16.11
CA LEU A 17 -48.42 40.51 16.75
C LEU A 17 -47.78 39.56 17.76
N LEU A 18 -48.59 38.88 18.58
CA LEU A 18 -48.11 37.85 19.51
C LEU A 18 -47.46 36.69 18.76
N LEU A 19 -48.05 36.23 17.65
CA LEU A 19 -47.48 35.18 16.82
C LEU A 19 -46.14 35.61 16.19
N LEU A 20 -46.03 36.85 15.72
CA LEU A 20 -44.78 37.41 15.19
C LEU A 20 -43.69 37.53 16.27
N LEU A 21 -44.03 37.96 17.48
CA LEU A 21 -43.09 38.03 18.61
C LEU A 21 -42.64 36.63 19.05
N LEU A 22 -43.55 35.66 19.09
CA LEU A 22 -43.22 34.26 19.38
C LEU A 22 -42.29 33.69 18.30
N LEU A 23 -42.58 33.94 17.02
CA LEU A 23 -41.73 33.52 15.90
C LEU A 23 -40.34 34.16 15.96
N LEU A 24 -40.23 35.45 16.27
CA LEU A 24 -38.94 36.15 16.43
C LEU A 24 -38.12 35.57 17.59
N SER A 25 -38.75 35.28 18.73
CA SER A 25 -38.09 34.66 19.87
C SER A 25 -37.61 33.24 19.57
N LEU A 26 -38.38 32.47 18.80
CA LEU A 26 -38.03 31.13 18.38
C LEU A 26 -36.86 31.14 17.38
N CYS A 27 -36.87 32.07 16.42
CA CYS A 27 -35.78 32.25 15.46
C CYS A 27 -34.46 32.60 16.17
N ALA A 28 -34.50 33.48 17.18
CA ALA A 28 -33.32 33.83 17.97
C ALA A 28 -32.78 32.64 18.79
N LEU A 29 -33.66 31.76 19.28
CA LEU A 29 -33.25 30.56 20.01
C LEU A 29 -32.61 29.51 19.10
N VAL A 30 -32.98 29.47 17.81
CA VAL A 30 -32.40 28.56 16.80
C VAL A 30 -31.01 29.01 16.35
N SER A 31 -30.78 30.32 16.31
CA SER A 31 -29.48 30.92 15.98
C SER A 31 -28.48 30.74 17.14
N GLY A 32 -27.68 29.68 17.11
CA GLY A 32 -26.61 29.43 18.10
C GLY A 32 -26.56 28.03 18.70
N LEU A 33 -27.45 27.12 18.29
CA LEU A 33 -27.42 25.70 18.71
C LEU A 33 -26.23 24.92 18.12
N GLY A 34 -25.48 25.49 17.18
CA GLY A 34 -24.42 24.79 16.47
C GLY A 34 -24.92 23.69 15.53
N SER A 35 -24.04 23.19 14.67
CA SER A 35 -24.27 22.00 13.87
C SER A 35 -23.65 20.77 14.55
N LYS A 36 -24.10 19.56 14.17
CA LYS A 36 -23.43 18.35 14.63
C LYS A 36 -21.98 18.37 14.09
N PRO A 37 -20.95 18.15 14.91
CA PRO A 37 -19.58 18.18 14.41
C PRO A 37 -19.35 17.07 13.39
N LEU A 38 -18.54 17.36 12.38
CA LEU A 38 -18.10 16.44 11.34
C LEU A 38 -16.62 16.14 11.56
N ILE A 39 -16.25 14.85 11.63
CA ILE A 39 -14.84 14.45 11.72
C ILE A 39 -14.38 13.92 10.36
N GLU A 40 -13.27 14.45 9.88
CA GLU A 40 -12.53 13.99 8.71
C GLU A 40 -11.23 13.30 9.13
N ILE A 41 -10.91 12.18 8.47
CA ILE A 41 -9.69 11.41 8.70
C ILE A 41 -8.69 11.74 7.59
N LYS A 42 -7.47 12.14 7.97
CA LYS A 42 -6.34 12.38 7.06
C LYS A 42 -5.18 11.46 7.48
N ALA A 43 -4.74 10.61 6.56
CA ALA A 43 -3.58 9.74 6.78
C ALA A 43 -2.29 10.54 6.59
N GLN A 44 -1.33 10.39 7.49
CA GLN A 44 -0.04 11.04 7.41
C GLN A 44 1.06 10.07 6.96
N GLU A 45 2.10 10.58 6.28
CA GLU A 45 3.20 9.78 5.73
C GLU A 45 3.98 9.00 6.79
N ASP A 46 4.00 9.49 8.03
CA ASP A 46 4.66 8.84 9.18
C ASP A 46 3.84 7.68 9.77
N GLY A 47 2.68 7.36 9.17
CA GLY A 47 1.77 6.31 9.63
C GLY A 47 0.89 6.74 10.81
N SER A 48 0.92 8.02 11.20
CA SER A 48 -0.01 8.57 12.18
C SER A 48 -1.31 9.03 11.53
N ILE A 49 -2.35 9.18 12.36
CA ILE A 49 -3.70 9.50 11.91
C ILE A 49 -4.07 10.90 12.39
N TRP A 50 -4.31 11.80 11.44
CA TRP A 50 -4.77 13.16 11.71
C TRP A 50 -6.29 13.21 11.63
N LEU A 51 -6.95 13.63 12.72
CA LEU A 51 -8.39 13.82 12.77
C LEU A 51 -8.69 15.32 12.84
N GLU A 52 -9.58 15.79 11.96
CA GLU A 52 -10.04 17.19 11.94
C GLU A 52 -11.55 17.21 12.18
N CYS A 53 -11.99 17.98 13.16
CA CYS A 53 -13.39 18.14 13.54
C CYS A 53 -13.86 19.56 13.21
N ILE A 54 -14.94 19.67 12.45
CA ILE A 54 -15.50 20.93 11.96
C ILE A 54 -16.94 21.05 12.44
N SER A 55 -17.31 22.20 13.00
CA SER A 55 -18.68 22.50 13.40
C SER A 55 -18.97 24.00 13.25
N GLY A 56 -20.21 24.37 12.91
CA GLY A 56 -20.58 25.76 12.62
C GLY A 56 -21.92 26.16 13.22
N GLY A 57 -22.25 27.44 13.17
CA GLY A 57 -23.54 27.94 13.66
C GLY A 57 -23.59 28.13 15.19
N TRP A 58 -22.44 28.35 15.83
CA TRP A 58 -22.34 28.51 17.27
C TRP A 58 -22.39 29.98 17.67
N TYR A 59 -23.12 30.31 18.74
CA TYR A 59 -23.00 31.63 19.36
C TYR A 59 -23.22 31.52 20.87
N PRO A 60 -22.31 32.04 21.71
CA PRO A 60 -21.06 32.73 21.36
C PRO A 60 -19.99 31.74 20.86
N GLU A 61 -18.73 32.16 20.84
CA GLU A 61 -17.60 31.27 20.56
C GLU A 61 -17.67 30.00 21.44
N PRO A 62 -17.73 28.79 20.85
CA PRO A 62 -17.91 27.56 21.61
C PRO A 62 -16.55 27.01 22.08
N LEU A 63 -16.59 26.11 23.05
CA LEU A 63 -15.43 25.33 23.49
C LEU A 63 -15.39 23.99 22.75
N THR A 64 -14.22 23.58 22.27
CA THR A 64 -14.04 22.23 21.70
C THR A 64 -13.23 21.32 22.61
N VAL A 65 -13.63 20.05 22.72
CA VAL A 65 -12.92 19.05 23.53
C VAL A 65 -12.87 17.74 22.77
N TRP A 66 -11.65 17.19 22.63
CA TRP A 66 -11.43 15.82 22.17
C TRP A 66 -11.38 14.86 23.35
N ARG A 67 -12.02 13.71 23.23
CA ARG A 67 -11.91 12.62 24.20
C ARG A 67 -11.51 11.31 23.55
N ASP A 68 -10.72 10.55 24.28
CA ASP A 68 -10.30 9.21 23.89
C ASP A 68 -11.39 8.15 24.20
N PRO A 69 -11.17 6.85 23.90
CA PRO A 69 -12.12 5.78 24.21
C PRO A 69 -12.51 5.66 25.68
N TYR A 70 -11.63 6.11 26.58
CA TYR A 70 -11.79 6.04 28.03
C TYR A 70 -12.45 7.31 28.59
N GLY A 71 -12.71 8.30 27.73
CA GLY A 71 -13.29 9.59 28.10
C GLY A 71 -12.27 10.60 28.61
N GLU A 72 -10.97 10.31 28.53
CA GLU A 72 -9.91 11.25 28.92
C GLU A 72 -9.75 12.36 27.88
N VAL A 73 -9.46 13.58 28.34
CA VAL A 73 -9.30 14.73 27.45
C VAL A 73 -7.98 14.62 26.70
N VAL A 74 -8.07 14.66 25.37
CA VAL A 74 -6.91 14.65 24.48
C VAL A 74 -6.60 16.10 24.06
N PRO A 75 -5.34 16.57 24.22
CA PRO A 75 -4.97 17.91 23.81
C PRO A 75 -5.09 18.07 22.28
N ALA A 76 -5.80 19.11 21.86
CA ALA A 76 -5.87 19.49 20.45
C ALA A 76 -4.50 19.98 19.97
N LEU A 77 -4.12 19.59 18.75
CA LEU A 77 -2.92 20.06 18.08
C LEU A 77 -3.14 21.39 17.36
N LYS A 78 -4.38 21.63 16.92
CA LYS A 78 -4.82 22.87 16.28
C LYS A 78 -6.24 23.15 16.70
N GLU A 79 -6.54 24.41 16.99
CA GLU A 79 -7.89 24.89 17.27
C GLU A 79 -8.04 26.28 16.65
N VAL A 80 -9.07 26.47 15.84
CA VAL A 80 -9.35 27.72 15.11
C VAL A 80 -10.83 27.98 15.17
N SER A 81 -11.20 29.19 15.58
CA SER A 81 -12.57 29.71 15.60
C SER A 81 -12.66 30.94 14.69
N ILE A 82 -13.66 30.96 13.82
CA ILE A 82 -13.87 32.06 12.87
C ILE A 82 -15.33 32.48 12.95
N ALA A 83 -15.58 33.76 13.18
CA ALA A 83 -16.93 34.33 13.12
C ALA A 83 -17.33 34.59 11.65
N ASP A 84 -18.52 34.15 11.28
CA ASP A 84 -19.15 34.39 9.99
C ASP A 84 -19.87 35.77 9.97
N ALA A 85 -20.33 36.20 8.80
CA ALA A 85 -21.03 37.48 8.60
C ALA A 85 -22.29 37.61 9.47
N ASP A 86 -22.94 36.49 9.79
CA ASP A 86 -24.12 36.41 10.64
C ASP A 86 -23.78 36.45 12.16
N GLY A 87 -22.50 36.59 12.51
CA GLY A 87 -22.00 36.59 13.89
C GLY A 87 -21.88 35.20 14.53
N LEU A 88 -22.18 34.13 13.78
CA LEU A 88 -22.06 32.75 14.22
C LEU A 88 -20.62 32.23 14.01
N PHE A 89 -20.13 31.42 14.92
CA PHE A 89 -18.79 30.84 14.88
C PHE A 89 -18.78 29.49 14.14
N MET A 90 -17.77 29.34 13.28
CA MET A 90 -17.29 28.07 12.77
C MET A 90 -15.99 27.70 13.48
N VAL A 91 -15.94 26.50 14.04
CA VAL A 91 -14.79 25.96 14.74
C VAL A 91 -14.21 24.77 14.00
N THR A 92 -12.88 24.74 13.96
CA THR A 92 -12.09 23.64 13.41
C THR A 92 -11.03 23.28 14.42
N THR A 93 -11.09 22.05 14.93
CA THR A 93 -10.11 21.51 15.88
C THR A 93 -9.51 20.22 15.33
N ALA A 94 -8.25 19.92 15.65
CA ALA A 94 -7.57 18.74 15.14
C ALA A 94 -6.71 18.05 16.19
N VAL A 95 -6.58 16.73 16.07
CA VAL A 95 -5.79 15.87 16.95
C VAL A 95 -5.02 14.83 16.13
N ILE A 96 -3.88 14.38 16.65
CA ILE A 96 -3.06 13.33 16.05
C ILE A 96 -3.09 12.08 16.93
N ILE A 97 -3.47 10.94 16.33
CA ILE A 97 -3.52 9.65 17.00
C ILE A 97 -2.32 8.81 16.55
N ARG A 98 -1.47 8.46 17.53
CA ARG A 98 -0.27 7.62 17.33
C ARG A 98 -0.42 6.22 17.91
N ASP A 99 -1.30 6.08 18.89
CA ASP A 99 -1.55 4.80 19.54
C ASP A 99 -2.48 3.94 18.68
N LYS A 100 -1.95 2.79 18.24
CA LYS A 100 -2.67 1.78 17.47
C LYS A 100 -3.79 1.09 18.27
N TYR A 101 -3.85 1.24 19.58
CA TYR A 101 -4.93 0.64 20.38
C TYR A 101 -6.17 1.53 20.47
N VAL A 102 -6.04 2.82 20.13
CA VAL A 102 -7.16 3.76 20.10
C VAL A 102 -8.06 3.46 18.90
N ARG A 103 -9.30 3.03 19.18
CA ARG A 103 -10.27 2.61 18.14
C ARG A 103 -11.33 3.66 17.84
N ASN A 104 -11.63 4.51 18.80
CA ASN A 104 -12.60 5.58 18.66
C ASN A 104 -12.11 6.82 19.39
N VAL A 105 -12.54 7.97 18.88
CA VAL A 105 -12.25 9.27 19.47
C VAL A 105 -13.52 10.09 19.31
N SER A 106 -13.85 10.91 20.31
CA SER A 106 -14.98 11.83 20.22
C SER A 106 -14.51 13.27 20.17
N CYS A 107 -15.24 14.06 19.38
CA CYS A 107 -15.12 15.52 19.35
C CYS A 107 -16.44 16.09 19.86
N SER A 108 -16.34 16.90 20.90
CA SER A 108 -17.46 17.62 21.51
C SER A 108 -17.28 19.12 21.30
N VAL A 109 -18.37 19.80 20.98
CA VAL A 109 -18.44 21.25 20.88
C VAL A 109 -19.53 21.72 21.84
N ASN A 110 -19.17 22.59 22.76
CA ASN A 110 -20.02 23.02 23.86
C ASN A 110 -20.25 24.53 23.84
N ASN A 111 -21.52 24.93 23.93
CA ASN A 111 -21.93 26.29 24.18
C ASN A 111 -22.01 26.55 25.70
N THR A 112 -21.06 27.34 26.21
CA THR A 112 -20.94 27.63 27.66
C THR A 112 -22.10 28.47 28.21
N LEU A 113 -22.80 29.25 27.37
CA LEU A 113 -23.95 30.06 27.81
C LEU A 113 -25.26 29.25 27.86
N LEU A 114 -25.49 28.40 26.86
CA LEU A 114 -26.70 27.60 26.73
C LEU A 114 -26.58 26.22 27.41
N GLY A 115 -25.37 25.81 27.80
CA GLY A 115 -25.09 24.47 28.32
C GLY A 115 -25.37 23.36 27.30
N GLN A 116 -25.36 23.70 26.01
CA GLN A 116 -25.64 22.75 24.94
C GLN A 116 -24.34 22.17 24.39
N GLU A 117 -24.27 20.84 24.38
CA GLU A 117 -23.13 20.10 23.84
C GLU A 117 -23.57 19.27 22.63
N LYS A 118 -22.75 19.30 21.57
CA LYS A 118 -22.89 18.40 20.44
C LYS A 118 -21.63 17.59 20.28
N GLU A 119 -21.80 16.28 20.36
CA GLU A 119 -20.72 15.31 20.24
C GLU A 119 -20.86 14.51 18.94
N THR A 120 -19.72 14.15 18.38
CA THR A 120 -19.61 13.15 17.32
C THR A 120 -18.46 12.20 17.64
N VAL A 121 -18.66 10.91 17.36
CA VAL A 121 -17.69 9.85 17.61
C VAL A 121 -17.27 9.26 16.27
N ILE A 122 -15.96 9.13 16.05
CA ILE A 122 -15.41 8.45 14.88
C ILE A 122 -14.76 7.14 15.28
N PHE A 123 -14.94 6.11 14.45
CA PHE A 123 -14.21 4.85 14.58
C PHE A 123 -13.07 4.82 13.57
N ILE A 124 -11.87 4.56 14.04
CA ILE A 124 -10.65 4.51 13.23
C ILE A 124 -10.53 3.11 12.61
N PRO A 125 -10.57 2.97 11.27
CA PRO A 125 -10.45 1.67 10.61
C PRO A 125 -9.04 1.08 10.76
N GLU A 126 -8.93 -0.25 10.88
CA GLU A 126 -7.65 -0.95 11.03
C GLU A 126 -6.69 -0.75 9.84
N SER A 127 -7.23 -0.42 8.66
CA SER A 127 -6.44 -0.16 7.45
C SER A 127 -5.53 1.07 7.57
N PHE A 128 -5.85 2.00 8.47
CA PHE A 128 -5.04 3.21 8.71
C PHE A 128 -3.95 2.99 9.76
N MET A 129 -3.92 1.83 10.41
CA MET A 129 -2.89 1.50 11.39
C MET A 129 -1.86 0.56 10.76
N PRO A 130 -0.57 0.97 10.66
CA PRO A 130 0.47 0.11 10.14
C PRO A 130 0.66 -1.11 11.07
N SER A 131 0.12 -2.26 10.66
CA SER A 131 0.21 -3.52 11.38
C SER A 131 1.42 -4.36 10.90
N ALA A 132 2.62 -3.79 10.99
CA ALA A 132 3.83 -4.61 10.90
C ALA A 132 3.95 -5.40 12.20
N SER A 133 3.38 -6.61 12.22
CA SER A 133 3.36 -7.42 13.42
C SER A 133 4.79 -7.86 13.79
N PRO A 134 5.25 -7.67 15.04
CA PRO A 134 6.65 -7.91 15.41
C PRO A 134 7.15 -9.32 15.08
N TRP A 135 6.28 -10.33 15.18
CA TRP A 135 6.60 -11.71 14.80
C TRP A 135 6.82 -11.86 13.29
N MET A 136 6.09 -11.15 12.43
CA MET A 136 6.32 -11.19 10.98
C MET A 136 7.66 -10.56 10.62
N VAL A 137 8.04 -9.48 11.30
CA VAL A 137 9.37 -8.85 11.13
C VAL A 137 10.46 -9.81 11.63
N ALA A 138 10.28 -10.43 12.79
CA ALA A 138 11.21 -11.42 13.33
C ALA A 138 11.36 -12.63 12.40
N LEU A 139 10.27 -13.17 11.86
CA LEU A 139 10.29 -14.27 10.89
C LEU A 139 11.01 -13.88 9.60
N ALA A 140 10.80 -12.66 9.09
CA ALA A 140 11.50 -12.17 7.92
C ALA A 140 13.02 -12.07 8.15
N VAL A 141 13.43 -11.56 9.33
CA VAL A 141 14.85 -11.50 9.72
C VAL A 141 15.43 -12.90 9.90
N ILE A 142 14.71 -13.82 10.55
CA ILE A 142 15.18 -15.20 10.75
C ILE A 142 15.31 -15.94 9.40
N LEU A 143 14.34 -15.79 8.49
CA LEU A 143 14.42 -16.42 7.15
C LEU A 143 15.64 -15.91 6.37
N THR A 144 15.85 -14.59 6.36
CA THR A 144 16.92 -13.97 5.57
C THR A 144 18.31 -14.12 6.20
N ALA A 145 18.41 -14.11 7.53
CA ALA A 145 19.67 -14.29 8.26
C ALA A 145 19.99 -15.75 8.61
N SER A 146 19.10 -16.70 8.30
CA SER A 146 19.36 -18.10 8.59
C SER A 146 20.63 -18.57 7.85
N PRO A 147 21.56 -19.25 8.54
CA PRO A 147 22.75 -19.84 7.92
C PRO A 147 22.44 -20.75 6.73
N TRP A 148 21.21 -21.26 6.68
CA TRP A 148 20.68 -22.07 5.58
C TRP A 148 20.66 -21.33 4.24
N MET A 149 20.28 -20.05 4.20
CA MET A 149 20.23 -19.27 2.95
C MET A 149 21.63 -18.98 2.41
N VAL A 150 22.58 -18.70 3.30
CA VAL A 150 23.99 -18.52 2.95
C VAL A 150 24.60 -19.86 2.50
N SER A 151 24.28 -20.96 3.18
CA SER A 151 24.72 -22.30 2.77
C SER A 151 24.19 -22.67 1.39
N MET A 152 22.90 -22.45 1.12
CA MET A 152 22.28 -22.76 -0.16
C MET A 152 22.85 -21.96 -1.32
N THR A 153 23.13 -20.67 -1.11
CA THR A 153 23.77 -19.82 -2.14
C THR A 153 25.20 -20.27 -2.44
N VAL A 154 25.98 -20.65 -1.42
CA VAL A 154 27.34 -21.21 -1.62
C VAL A 154 27.29 -22.56 -2.33
N ILE A 155 26.39 -23.46 -1.94
CA ILE A 155 26.21 -24.77 -2.57
C ILE A 155 25.86 -24.61 -4.05
N LEU A 156 24.93 -23.71 -4.36
CA LEU A 156 24.53 -23.42 -5.74
C LEU A 156 25.71 -22.89 -6.58
N ALA A 157 26.51 -21.98 -6.02
CA ALA A 157 27.70 -21.46 -6.70
C ALA A 157 28.74 -22.57 -6.99
N VAL A 158 29.00 -23.45 -6.01
CA VAL A 158 29.90 -24.60 -6.19
C VAL A 158 29.38 -25.56 -7.27
N PHE A 159 28.08 -25.84 -7.28
CA PHE A 159 27.45 -26.67 -8.31
C PHE A 159 27.61 -26.08 -9.71
N ILE A 160 27.40 -24.77 -9.87
CA ILE A 160 27.58 -24.09 -11.16
C ILE A 160 29.03 -24.19 -11.63
N ILE A 161 30.01 -23.96 -10.73
CA ILE A 161 31.43 -24.09 -11.05
C ILE A 161 31.76 -25.54 -11.46
N PHE A 162 31.28 -26.53 -10.71
CA PHE A 162 31.51 -27.94 -11.02
C PHE A 162 30.93 -28.34 -12.38
N MET A 163 29.72 -27.89 -12.70
CA MET A 163 29.10 -28.13 -14.01
C MET A 163 29.88 -27.43 -15.13
N ALA A 164 30.33 -26.19 -14.94
CA ALA A 164 31.15 -25.48 -15.91
C ALA A 164 32.49 -26.20 -16.18
N VAL A 165 33.20 -26.62 -15.13
CA VAL A 165 34.44 -27.39 -15.22
C VAL A 165 34.20 -28.72 -15.92
N SER A 166 33.16 -29.45 -15.54
CA SER A 166 32.80 -30.74 -16.15
C SER A 166 32.52 -30.59 -17.64
N ILE A 167 31.73 -29.58 -18.03
CA ILE A 167 31.45 -29.26 -19.44
C ILE A 167 32.74 -28.90 -20.18
N CYS A 168 33.64 -28.12 -19.58
CA CYS A 168 34.95 -27.79 -20.14
C CYS A 168 35.84 -29.02 -20.34
N CYS A 169 35.89 -29.91 -19.34
CA CYS A 169 36.64 -31.16 -19.39
C CYS A 169 36.11 -32.09 -20.49
N ILE A 170 34.79 -32.26 -20.58
CA ILE A 170 34.16 -33.07 -21.63
C ILE A 170 34.48 -32.49 -23.02
N LYS A 171 34.40 -31.17 -23.21
CA LYS A 171 34.77 -30.51 -24.47
C LYS A 171 36.25 -30.71 -24.82
N LYS A 172 37.15 -30.71 -23.82
CA LYS A 172 38.59 -30.96 -24.01
C LYS A 172 38.85 -32.40 -24.46
N LEU A 173 38.26 -33.37 -23.76
CA LEU A 173 38.41 -34.81 -24.06
C LEU A 173 37.81 -35.18 -25.43
N GLN A 174 36.70 -34.55 -25.81
CA GLN A 174 36.13 -34.68 -27.16
C GLN A 174 37.04 -34.09 -28.25
N ARG A 175 37.78 -33.00 -27.97
CA ARG A 175 38.76 -32.44 -28.93
C ARG A 175 39.95 -33.38 -29.11
N GLU A 176 40.53 -33.87 -28.01
CA GLU A 176 41.65 -34.82 -28.05
C GLU A 176 41.25 -36.11 -28.78
N LYS A 177 40.04 -36.64 -28.54
CA LYS A 177 39.53 -37.82 -29.25
C LYS A 177 39.33 -37.58 -30.75
N LYS A 178 38.90 -36.38 -31.17
CA LYS A 178 38.76 -36.01 -32.59
C LYS A 178 40.12 -35.93 -33.29
N ILE A 179 41.14 -35.36 -32.63
CA ILE A 179 42.51 -35.27 -33.16
C ILE A 179 43.10 -36.67 -33.32
N LEU A 180 43.02 -37.50 -32.28
CA LEU A 180 43.51 -38.89 -32.32
C LEU A 180 42.77 -39.73 -33.36
N SER A 181 41.47 -39.52 -33.54
CA SER A 181 40.70 -40.18 -34.60
C SER A 181 41.09 -39.71 -35.99
N GLY A 182 41.51 -38.45 -36.15
CA GLY A 182 42.02 -37.92 -37.42
C GLY A 182 43.38 -38.53 -37.76
N GLU A 183 44.29 -38.58 -36.79
CA GLU A 183 45.62 -39.16 -36.94
C GLU A 183 45.56 -40.65 -37.35
N LYS A 184 44.69 -41.44 -36.71
CA LYS A 184 44.46 -42.85 -37.08
C LYS A 184 43.91 -43.03 -38.50
N LYS A 185 43.07 -42.11 -38.98
CA LYS A 185 42.55 -42.16 -40.35
C LYS A 185 43.67 -41.88 -41.36
N VAL A 186 44.51 -40.87 -41.09
CA VAL A 186 45.66 -40.53 -41.93
C VAL A 186 46.68 -41.68 -41.98
N GLU A 187 47.01 -42.27 -40.83
CA GLU A 187 47.93 -43.42 -40.76
C GLU A 187 47.39 -44.63 -41.53
N GLN A 188 46.07 -44.84 -41.50
CA GLN A 188 45.43 -45.94 -42.22
C GLN A 188 45.41 -45.72 -43.73
N GLU A 189 45.16 -44.49 -44.19
CA GLU A 189 45.24 -44.12 -45.61
C GLU A 189 46.66 -44.28 -46.15
N GLU A 190 47.68 -43.88 -45.38
CA GLU A 190 49.08 -44.03 -45.77
C GLU A 190 49.48 -45.51 -45.96
N LYS A 191 49.04 -46.39 -45.04
CA LYS A 191 49.21 -47.84 -45.18
C LYS A 191 48.51 -48.42 -46.41
N GLU A 192 47.31 -47.91 -46.74
CA GLU A 192 46.58 -48.33 -47.93
C GLU A 192 47.28 -47.89 -49.22
N ILE A 193 47.79 -46.66 -49.28
CA ILE A 193 48.57 -46.12 -50.42
C ILE A 193 49.84 -46.97 -50.63
N ALA A 194 50.62 -47.22 -49.57
CA ALA A 194 51.84 -48.04 -49.64
C ALA A 194 51.55 -49.47 -50.16
N ARG A 195 50.43 -50.08 -49.72
CA ARG A 195 49.98 -51.39 -50.21
C ARG A 195 49.65 -51.36 -51.71
N LYS A 196 48.92 -50.35 -52.18
CA LYS A 196 48.58 -50.19 -53.61
C LYS A 196 49.83 -50.04 -54.48
N GLU A 197 50.82 -49.26 -54.02
CA GLU A 197 52.10 -49.12 -54.73
C GLU A 197 52.88 -50.43 -54.80
N PHE A 198 52.94 -51.19 -53.70
CA PHE A 198 53.60 -52.49 -53.65
C PHE A 198 52.97 -53.47 -54.66
N VAL A 199 51.63 -53.59 -54.67
CA VAL A 199 50.91 -54.44 -55.62
C VAL A 199 51.20 -54.02 -57.07
N LYS A 200 51.23 -52.72 -57.36
CA LYS A 200 51.55 -52.18 -58.69
C LYS A 200 52.98 -52.54 -59.13
N LYS A 201 53.97 -52.47 -58.23
CA LYS A 201 55.35 -52.92 -58.48
C LYS A 201 55.41 -54.41 -58.82
N VAL A 202 54.73 -55.26 -58.05
CA VAL A 202 54.67 -56.71 -58.30
C VAL A 202 54.08 -57.02 -59.68
N TRP A 203 52.96 -56.41 -60.04
CA TRP A 203 52.33 -56.57 -61.36
C TRP A 203 53.26 -56.15 -62.51
N LYS A 204 53.98 -55.03 -62.36
CA LYS A 204 54.92 -54.53 -63.37
C LYS A 204 56.09 -55.51 -63.58
N ASN A 205 56.63 -56.08 -62.50
CA ASN A 205 57.67 -57.11 -62.58
C ASN A 205 57.16 -58.38 -63.24
N ARG A 206 55.97 -58.87 -62.89
CA ARG A 206 55.37 -60.07 -63.51
C ARG A 206 55.14 -59.91 -65.02
N LYS A 207 54.69 -58.73 -65.47
CA LYS A 207 54.57 -58.41 -66.90
C LYS A 207 55.92 -58.39 -67.61
N LYS A 208 56.98 -57.85 -66.97
CA LYS A 208 58.34 -57.89 -67.52
C LYS A 208 58.84 -59.33 -67.67
N PHE A 209 58.59 -60.21 -66.70
CA PHE A 209 58.93 -61.62 -66.79
C PHE A 209 58.20 -62.34 -67.93
N LYS A 210 56.88 -62.13 -68.08
CA LYS A 210 56.09 -62.72 -69.18
C LYS A 210 56.48 -62.24 -70.58
N LYS A 211 57.16 -61.10 -70.70
CA LYS A 211 57.62 -60.56 -72.00
C LYS A 211 59.03 -61.02 -72.37
N LYS A 212 59.71 -61.74 -71.46
CA LYS A 212 61.09 -62.22 -71.61
C LYS A 212 61.18 -63.76 -71.75
N SER A 213 60.04 -64.44 -71.64
CA SER A 213 59.83 -65.84 -72.03
C SER A 213 59.06 -65.89 -73.33
#